data_AF-A0A373A453-F1
#
_entry.id   AF-A0A373A453-F1
#
_cell.length_a   1.000
_cell.length_b   1.000
_cell.length_c   1.000
_cell.angle_alpha   90.00
_cell.angle_beta   90.00
_cell.angle_gamma   90.00
#
_symmetry.space_group_name_H-M   'P 1'
#
loop_
_entity.id
_entity.type
_entity.pdbx_description
1 polymer ?
#
loop_
_entity_poly.entity_id
_entity_poly.type
_entity_poly.pdbx_seq_one_letter_code
_entity_poly.pdbx_strand_id
1 'polypeptide(L)' 'MSTYTRSAISKSINDAADLVIEELNGGERDADLVSAVVNAALTMLDDPDASFRQIVEENYDIEESELRSWWGGWS' A
#
# COMPACT_ATOMS: atom_id res chain seq x y z
N MET A 1 6.62 -27.79 -2.11
CA MET A 1 6.75 -26.35 -1.79
C MET A 1 5.78 -25.61 -2.70
N SER A 2 4.76 -24.98 -2.15
CA SER A 2 3.77 -24.27 -2.96
C SER A 2 4.36 -22.94 -3.43
N THR A 3 4.31 -22.66 -4.72
CA THR A 3 4.69 -21.35 -5.28
C THR A 3 3.39 -20.57 -5.53
N TYR A 4 3.25 -19.40 -4.91
CA TYR A 4 2.11 -18.52 -5.17
C TYR A 4 2.37 -17.67 -6.41
N THR A 5 1.32 -17.41 -7.19
CA THR A 5 1.42 -16.52 -8.35
C THR A 5 1.32 -15.07 -7.91
N ARG A 6 1.89 -14.14 -8.69
CA ARG A 6 1.72 -12.69 -8.48
C ARG A 6 0.25 -12.30 -8.33
N SER A 7 -0.63 -12.87 -9.15
CA SER A 7 -2.08 -12.61 -9.10
C SER A 7 -2.71 -13.13 -7.80
N ALA A 8 -2.29 -14.30 -7.29
CA ALA A 8 -2.77 -14.80 -6.01
C ALA A 8 -2.31 -13.91 -4.85
N ILE A 9 -1.04 -13.49 -4.85
CA ILE A 9 -0.49 -12.58 -3.82
C ILE A 9 -1.21 -11.23 -3.87
N SER A 10 -1.34 -10.65 -5.07
CA SER A 10 -2.04 -9.37 -5.26
C SER A 10 -3.49 -9.44 -4.78
N LYS A 11 -4.22 -10.50 -5.11
CA LYS A 11 -5.57 -10.70 -4.58
C LYS A 11 -5.57 -10.81 -3.06
N SER A 12 -4.73 -11.66 -2.49
CA SER A 12 -4.71 -11.86 -1.03
C SER A 12 -4.35 -10.60 -0.24
N ILE A 13 -3.44 -9.75 -0.76
CA ILE A 13 -3.08 -8.49 -0.11
C ILE A 13 -4.22 -7.48 -0.18
N ASN A 14 -4.92 -7.38 -1.32
CA ASN A 14 -6.09 -6.50 -1.44
C ASN A 14 -7.25 -6.98 -0.54
N ASP A 15 -7.58 -8.28 -0.56
CA ASP A 15 -8.61 -8.87 0.31
C ASP A 15 -8.29 -8.61 1.80
N ALA A 16 -7.01 -8.66 2.19
CA ALA A 16 -6.59 -8.36 3.55
C ALA A 16 -6.70 -6.86 3.90
N ALA A 17 -6.37 -5.97 2.96
CA ALA A 17 -6.57 -4.54 3.13
C ALA A 17 -8.05 -4.19 3.31
N ASP A 18 -8.95 -4.79 2.52
CA ASP A 18 -10.40 -4.59 2.65
C ASP A 18 -10.88 -4.95 4.07
N LEU A 19 -10.45 -6.10 4.60
CA LEU A 19 -10.79 -6.53 5.97
C LEU A 19 -10.31 -5.53 7.03
N VAL A 20 -9.09 -4.98 6.87
CA VAL A 20 -8.54 -4.01 7.84
C VAL A 20 -9.27 -2.66 7.74
N ILE A 21 -9.55 -2.21 6.52
CA ILE A 21 -10.29 -0.96 6.28
C ILE A 21 -11.69 -1.03 6.89
N GLU A 22 -12.37 -2.17 6.75
CA GLU A 22 -13.67 -2.42 7.39
C GLU A 22 -13.60 -2.31 8.92
N GLU A 23 -12.55 -2.86 9.56
CA GLU A 23 -12.39 -2.85 11.01
C GLU A 23 -11.96 -1.49 11.58
N LEU A 24 -11.14 -0.73 10.85
CA LEU A 24 -10.62 0.55 11.31
C LEU A 24 -11.73 1.56 11.62
N ASN A 25 -12.92 1.42 11.00
CA ASN A 25 -13.99 2.43 11.04
C ASN A 25 -13.44 3.86 10.81
N GLY A 26 -12.37 3.95 10.02
CA GLY A 26 -11.56 5.14 9.85
C GLY A 26 -12.12 6.07 8.78
N GLY A 27 -11.46 7.22 8.62
CA GLY A 27 -11.75 8.13 7.52
C GLY A 27 -11.08 7.69 6.22
N GLU A 28 -11.34 8.43 5.14
CA GLU A 28 -10.69 8.28 3.83
C GLU A 28 -9.15 8.19 3.96
N ARG A 29 -8.55 9.03 4.80
CA ARG A 29 -7.11 9.02 5.09
C ARG A 29 -6.59 7.65 5.55
N ASP A 30 -7.34 6.94 6.41
CA ASP A 30 -6.87 5.66 6.96
C ASP A 30 -6.98 4.56 5.90
N ALA A 31 -7.98 4.63 5.01
CA ALA A 31 -8.07 3.77 3.84
C ALA A 31 -6.94 4.03 2.84
N ASP A 32 -6.64 5.31 2.57
CA ASP A 32 -5.54 5.72 1.68
C ASP A 32 -4.18 5.22 2.19
N LEU A 33 -3.95 5.28 3.50
CA LEU A 33 -2.76 4.74 4.14
C LEU A 33 -2.62 3.23 3.95
N VAL A 34 -3.73 2.48 4.10
CA VAL A 34 -3.72 1.03 3.87
C VAL A 34 -3.45 0.72 2.40
N SER A 35 -4.09 1.43 1.48
CA SER A 35 -3.84 1.29 0.03
C SER A 35 -2.39 1.62 -0.32
N ALA A 36 -1.75 2.59 0.35
CA ALA A 36 -0.33 2.88 0.15
C ALA A 36 0.59 1.74 0.57
N VAL A 37 0.25 1.01 1.64
CA VAL A 37 0.98 -0.19 2.02
C VAL A 37 0.79 -1.31 0.98
N VAL A 38 -0.42 -1.49 0.44
CA VAL A 38 -0.69 -2.46 -0.62
C VAL A 38 0.16 -2.17 -1.86
N ASN A 39 0.14 -0.93 -2.35
CA ASN A 39 0.91 -0.51 -3.51
C ASN A 39 2.41 -0.71 -3.31
N ALA A 40 2.94 -0.31 -2.15
CA ALA A 40 4.32 -0.55 -1.78
C ALA A 40 4.68 -2.05 -1.81
N ALA A 41 3.83 -2.90 -1.22
CA ALA A 41 4.06 -4.34 -1.18
C ALA A 41 4.04 -4.99 -2.57
N LEU A 42 3.16 -4.54 -3.45
CA LEU A 42 3.09 -5.04 -4.83
C LEU A 42 4.27 -4.57 -5.69
N THR A 43 4.69 -3.31 -5.54
CA THR A 43 5.92 -2.82 -6.18
C THR A 43 7.13 -3.63 -5.68
N MET A 44 7.26 -3.85 -4.37
CA MET A 44 8.38 -4.62 -3.79
C MET A 44 8.37 -6.11 -4.15
N LEU A 45 7.22 -6.66 -4.55
CA LEU A 45 7.13 -8.02 -5.07
C LEU A 45 7.78 -8.12 -6.46
N ASP A 46 7.67 -7.05 -7.26
CA ASP A 46 8.24 -6.96 -8.60
C ASP A 46 9.71 -6.46 -8.55
N ASP A 47 10.05 -5.55 -7.63
CA ASP A 47 11.41 -5.04 -7.34
C ASP A 47 11.68 -4.97 -5.81
N PRO A 48 12.32 -5.99 -5.21
CA PRO A 48 12.59 -6.03 -3.78
C PRO A 48 13.44 -4.87 -3.23
N ASP A 49 14.17 -4.17 -4.10
CA ASP A 49 15.05 -3.04 -3.74
C ASP A 49 14.40 -1.68 -4.02
N ALA A 50 13.11 -1.65 -4.39
CA ALA A 50 12.38 -0.44 -4.70
C ALA A 50 12.43 0.57 -3.54
N SER A 51 12.90 1.78 -3.86
CA SER A 51 12.91 2.89 -2.92
C SER A 51 11.50 3.47 -2.72
N PHE A 52 11.29 4.15 -1.59
CA PHE A 52 10.02 4.85 -1.34
C PHE A 52 9.67 5.86 -2.44
N ARG A 53 10.68 6.57 -2.99
CA ARG A 53 10.50 7.47 -4.13
C ARG A 53 9.97 6.74 -5.36
N GLN A 54 10.53 5.58 -5.71
CA GLN A 54 10.05 4.78 -6.85
C GLN A 54 8.61 4.31 -6.63
N ILE A 55 8.27 3.87 -5.41
CA ILE A 55 6.91 3.47 -5.07
C ILE A 55 5.93 4.64 -5.27
N VAL A 56 6.29 5.85 -4.84
CA VAL A 56 5.47 7.06 -5.05
C VAL A 56 5.30 7.33 -6.55
N GLU A 57 6.41 7.40 -7.30
CA GLU A 57 6.43 7.69 -8.74
C GLU A 57 5.62 6.67 -9.56
N GLU A 58 5.59 5.39 -9.14
CA GLU A 58 4.89 4.33 -9.87
C GLU A 58 3.39 4.24 -9.57
N ASN A 59 2.96 4.67 -8.38
CA ASN A 59 1.60 4.43 -7.89
C ASN A 59 0.79 5.70 -7.69
N TYR A 60 1.41 6.88 -7.72
CA TYR A 60 0.77 8.15 -7.39
C TYR A 60 1.25 9.30 -8.29
N ASP A 61 0.32 10.18 -8.64
CA ASP A 61 0.60 11.45 -9.32
C ASP A 61 0.85 12.59 -8.30
N ILE A 62 1.52 12.31 -7.18
CA ILE A 62 1.80 13.26 -6.10
C ILE A 62 3.27 13.24 -5.69
N GLU A 63 3.70 14.27 -4.96
CA GLU A 63 5.06 14.35 -4.42
C GLU A 63 5.26 13.44 -3.20
N GLU A 64 6.48 12.98 -2.98
CA GLU A 64 6.83 12.13 -1.82
C GLU A 64 6.44 12.77 -0.48
N SER A 65 6.60 14.10 -0.37
CA SER A 65 6.20 14.84 0.83
C SER A 65 4.70 14.86 1.06
N GLU A 66 3.91 14.84 -0.01
CA GLU A 66 2.45 14.80 0.08
C GLU A 66 2.01 13.44 0.58
N LEU A 67 2.56 12.35 0.02
CA LEU A 67 2.30 11.02 0.54
C LEU A 67 2.69 10.95 2.02
N ARG A 68 3.92 11.33 2.40
CA ARG A 68 4.36 11.36 3.81
C ARG A 68 3.44 12.14 4.75
N SER A 69 2.68 13.11 4.25
CA SER A 69 1.77 13.91 5.07
C SER A 69 0.58 13.10 5.62
N TRP A 70 0.15 12.02 4.96
CA TRP A 70 -0.98 11.22 5.46
C TRP A 70 -0.64 10.47 6.77
N TRP A 71 0.65 10.30 7.07
CA TRP A 71 1.19 9.66 8.27
C TRP A 71 1.17 10.64 9.46
N GLY A 72 0.98 11.93 9.18
CA GLY A 72 0.81 12.97 10.18
C GLY A 72 -0.57 12.90 10.85
N GLY A 73 -0.63 13.28 12.13
CA GLY A 73 -1.89 13.37 12.87
C GLY A 73 -2.32 12.07 13.56
N TRP A 74 -1.45 11.07 13.66
CA TRP A 74 -1.54 10.03 14.69
C TRP A 74 -0.86 10.57 15.95
N SER A 75 -1.64 11.23 16.81
CA SER A 75 -1.22 11.69 18.14
C SER A 75 -2.08 11.04 19.21
#